data_AF-A0A7S0QSU1-F1
#
_entry.id   AF-A0A7S0QSU1-F1
#
_cell.length_a   1.000
_cell.length_b   1.000
_cell.length_c   1.000
_cell.angle_alpha   90.00
_cell.angle_beta   90.00
_cell.angle_gamma   90.00
#
_symmetry.space_group_name_H-M   'P 1'
#
loop_
_entity.id
_entity.type
_entity.pdbx_description
1 polymer ?
#
loop_
_entity_poly.entity_id
_entity_poly.type
_entity_poly.pdbx_seq_one_letter_code
_entity_poly.pdbx_strand_id
1 'polypeptide(L)'
;GEGGDGSVLLEVAEGNGPVDALSKALVKALLPLFSSLEFVELRDYKVRILDNDAASAAVTRVMIEFQDTQLKRRWTTMSSDPNIISASFHALVDGLEYHLVRRAHGAATADADDA
;
A
#
# COMPACT_ATOMS: atom_id res chain seq x y z
N GLY A 1 -23.19 -21.11 -9.87
CA GLY A 1 -23.82 -19.79 -10.01
C GLY A 1 -22.80 -18.87 -10.65
N GLU A 2 -23.25 -18.12 -11.66
CA GLU A 2 -22.90 -16.72 -12.01
C GLU A 2 -21.51 -16.23 -11.53
N GLY A 3 -20.53 -15.82 -12.35
CA GLY A 3 -20.59 -15.08 -13.61
C GLY A 3 -19.99 -13.68 -13.41
N GLY A 4 -18.66 -13.54 -13.46
CA GLY A 4 -17.94 -12.26 -13.46
C GLY A 4 -16.44 -12.44 -13.18
N ASP A 5 -15.58 -12.05 -14.12
CA ASP A 5 -14.12 -12.22 -14.09
C ASP A 5 -13.47 -11.54 -12.85
N GLY A 6 -12.85 -12.34 -11.99
CA GLY A 6 -12.27 -11.87 -10.72
C GLY A 6 -11.98 -13.04 -9.80
N SER A 7 -10.89 -13.77 -10.07
CA SER A 7 -10.44 -14.83 -9.17
C SER A 7 -10.18 -14.26 -7.78
N VAL A 8 -10.86 -14.78 -6.76
CA VAL A 8 -10.56 -14.45 -5.36
C VAL A 8 -9.18 -15.02 -5.02
N LEU A 9 -8.24 -14.15 -4.66
CA LEU A 9 -6.92 -14.53 -4.20
C LEU A 9 -6.87 -14.49 -2.67
N LEU A 10 -6.45 -15.60 -2.07
CA LEU A 10 -6.25 -15.70 -0.62
C LEU A 10 -4.77 -15.91 -0.35
N GLU A 11 -4.16 -14.96 0.34
CA GLU A 11 -2.74 -15.00 0.65
C GLU A 11 -2.45 -14.77 2.13
N VAL A 12 -1.34 -15.38 2.57
CA VAL A 12 -0.81 -15.27 3.93
C VAL A 12 0.68 -14.99 3.87
N ALA A 13 1.15 -14.20 4.83
CA ALA A 13 2.56 -13.88 4.99
C ALA A 13 2.90 -13.65 6.47
N GLU A 14 4.13 -13.99 6.83
CA GLU A 14 4.72 -13.61 8.12
C GLU A 14 5.45 -12.26 7.99
N GLY A 15 5.53 -11.53 9.11
CA GLY A 15 6.19 -10.24 9.16
C GLY A 15 6.56 -9.83 10.57
N ASN A 16 7.30 -8.73 10.67
CA ASN A 16 7.71 -8.11 11.93
C ASN A 16 6.55 -7.32 12.55
N GLY A 17 5.41 -7.99 12.75
CA GLY A 17 4.16 -7.42 13.23
C GLY A 17 3.02 -7.49 12.21
N PRO A 18 1.79 -7.12 12.64
CA PRO A 18 0.58 -7.33 11.84
C PRO A 18 0.56 -6.50 10.55
N VAL A 19 1.07 -5.27 10.56
CA VAL A 19 1.07 -4.39 9.39
C VAL A 19 2.06 -4.87 8.32
N ASP A 20 3.24 -5.32 8.73
CA ASP A 20 4.23 -5.90 7.81
C ASP A 20 3.72 -7.21 7.19
N ALA A 21 3.11 -8.08 8.01
CA ALA A 21 2.46 -9.30 7.54
C ALA A 21 1.33 -9.02 6.53
N LEU A 22 0.47 -8.04 6.84
CA LEU A 22 -0.62 -7.61 5.95
C LEU A 22 -0.07 -7.05 4.63
N SER A 23 0.94 -6.17 4.68
CA SER A 23 1.58 -5.62 3.49
C SER A 23 2.15 -6.72 2.59
N LYS A 24 2.86 -7.69 3.18
CA LYS A 24 3.44 -8.81 2.43
C LYS A 24 2.38 -9.71 1.82
N ALA A 25 1.30 -9.99 2.54
CA ALA A 25 0.19 -10.78 2.01
C ALA A 25 -0.50 -10.06 0.84
N LEU A 26 -0.70 -8.74 0.94
CA LEU A 26 -1.25 -7.92 -0.14
C LEU A 26 -0.35 -7.91 -1.37
N VAL A 27 0.94 -7.64 -1.19
CA VAL A 27 1.92 -7.67 -2.29
C VAL A 27 1.96 -9.05 -2.92
N LYS A 28 1.96 -10.13 -2.13
CA LYS A 28 1.93 -11.51 -2.64
C LYS A 28 0.70 -11.80 -3.50
N ALA A 29 -0.47 -11.31 -3.08
CA ALA A 29 -1.70 -11.46 -3.87
C ALA A 29 -1.67 -10.66 -5.18
N LEU A 30 -1.02 -9.48 -5.18
CA LEU A 30 -1.01 -8.57 -6.33
C LEU A 30 0.15 -8.81 -7.31
N LEU A 31 1.24 -9.43 -6.86
CA LEU A 31 2.45 -9.67 -7.65
C LEU A 31 2.20 -10.37 -9.00
N PRO A 32 1.32 -11.39 -9.11
CA PRO A 32 1.03 -12.04 -10.40
C PRO A 32 0.43 -11.09 -11.46
N LEU A 33 -0.26 -10.04 -11.01
CA LEU A 33 -0.88 -9.04 -11.87
C LEU A 33 0.02 -7.82 -12.09
N PHE A 34 0.85 -7.49 -11.09
CA PHE A 34 1.67 -6.29 -11.08
C PHE A 34 3.08 -6.58 -10.56
N SER A 35 3.94 -7.13 -11.43
CA SER A 35 5.32 -7.51 -11.08
C SER A 35 6.13 -6.36 -10.48
N SER A 36 5.89 -5.12 -10.92
CA SER A 36 6.60 -3.93 -10.41
C SER A 36 6.46 -3.69 -8.90
N LEU A 37 5.50 -4.33 -8.22
CA LEU A 37 5.36 -4.27 -6.76
C LEU A 37 6.49 -4.98 -6.02
N GLU A 38 7.26 -5.85 -6.68
CA GLU A 38 8.45 -6.48 -6.10
C GLU A 38 9.50 -5.46 -5.65
N PHE A 39 9.48 -4.26 -6.24
CA PHE A 39 10.41 -3.18 -5.93
C PHE A 39 9.92 -2.24 -4.82
N VAL A 40 8.72 -2.44 -4.29
CA VAL A 40 8.12 -1.58 -3.26
C VAL A 40 8.46 -2.10 -1.88
N GLU A 41 9.08 -1.25 -1.06
CA GLU A 41 9.40 -1.55 0.33
C GLU A 41 8.80 -0.51 1.28
N LEU A 42 8.26 -0.97 2.41
CA LEU A 42 7.96 -0.08 3.54
C LEU A 42 9.27 0.37 4.20
N ARG A 43 9.43 1.67 4.38
CA ARG A 43 10.61 2.29 5.03
C ARG A 43 10.34 2.83 6.41
N ASP A 44 9.13 3.35 6.64
CA ASP A 44 8.76 3.92 7.93
C ASP A 44 7.26 3.75 8.16
N TYR A 45 6.88 3.56 9.42
CA TYR A 45 5.50 3.39 9.85
C TYR A 45 5.28 4.21 11.11
N LYS A 46 4.40 5.21 11.02
CA LYS A 46 4.12 6.15 12.11
C LYS A 46 2.65 6.22 12.41
N VAL A 47 2.33 6.20 13.70
CA VAL A 47 0.96 6.32 14.23
C VAL A 47 0.87 7.58 15.07
N ARG A 48 -0.22 8.34 14.89
CA ARG A 48 -0.57 9.53 15.66
C ARG A 48 -2.03 9.42 16.10
N ILE A 49 -2.31 9.66 17.37
CA ILE A 49 -3.69 9.82 17.85
C ILE A 49 -4.05 11.30 17.69
N LEU A 50 -5.13 11.58 16.95
CA LEU A 50 -5.54 12.94 16.62
C LEU A 50 -6.41 13.59 17.70
N ASP A 51 -7.23 12.80 18.37
CA ASP A 51 -8.15 13.27 19.41
C ASP A 51 -8.04 12.34 20.62
N ASN A 52 -7.31 12.79 21.64
CA ASN A 52 -7.14 12.02 22.89
C ASN A 52 -8.34 12.19 23.83
N ASP A 53 -9.21 13.18 23.61
CA ASP A 53 -10.31 13.49 24.54
C ASP A 53 -11.50 12.56 24.31
N ALA A 54 -11.59 11.95 23.12
CA ALA A 54 -12.66 11.04 22.73
C ALA A 54 -12.51 9.59 23.26
N ALA A 55 -11.47 9.29 24.05
CA ALA A 55 -11.16 7.95 24.58
C ALA A 55 -11.27 6.83 23.53
N SER A 56 -12.36 6.04 23.51
CA SER A 56 -12.57 4.95 22.55
C SER A 56 -12.96 5.40 21.13
N ALA A 57 -13.33 6.67 20.95
CA ALA A 57 -13.63 7.27 19.64
C ALA A 57 -12.44 8.05 19.06
N ALA A 58 -11.27 7.96 19.69
CA ALA A 58 -10.05 8.60 19.23
C ALA A 58 -9.71 8.18 17.80
N VAL A 59 -9.57 9.16 16.90
CA VAL A 59 -9.19 8.90 15.51
C VAL A 59 -7.69 8.65 15.46
N THR A 60 -7.31 7.50 14.90
CA THR A 60 -5.92 7.12 14.69
C THR A 60 -5.50 7.47 13.26
N ARG A 61 -4.41 8.22 13.14
CA ARG A 61 -3.76 8.53 11.86
C ARG A 61 -2.54 7.65 11.67
N VAL A 62 -2.53 6.91 10.58
CA VAL A 62 -1.42 6.07 10.15
C VAL A 62 -0.74 6.73 8.96
N MET A 63 0.59 6.77 8.99
CA MET A 63 1.43 7.28 7.92
C MET A 63 2.49 6.25 7.57
N ILE A 64 2.61 5.93 6.29
CA ILE A 64 3.53 4.90 5.79
C ILE A 64 4.44 5.52 4.75
N GLU A 65 5.76 5.47 4.97
CA GLU A 65 6.76 5.79 3.95
C GLU A 65 7.10 4.54 3.15
N PHE A 66 7.06 4.67 1.83
CA PHE A 66 7.44 3.64 0.89
C PHE A 66 8.67 4.07 0.08
N GLN A 67 9.36 3.09 -0.47
CA GLN A 67 10.42 3.30 -1.45
C GLN A 67 10.29 2.33 -2.61
N ASP A 68 10.43 2.85 -3.83
CA ASP A 68 10.71 2.07 -5.03
C ASP A 68 12.22 1.88 -5.11
N THR A 69 12.68 0.65 -4.90
CA THR A 69 14.10 0.30 -4.86
C THR A 69 14.79 0.38 -6.22
N GLN A 70 14.03 0.25 -7.31
CA GLN A 70 14.52 0.33 -8.68
C GLN A 70 14.70 1.80 -9.10
N LEU A 71 13.69 2.64 -8.85
CA LEU A 71 13.70 4.05 -9.22
C LEU A 71 14.32 4.97 -8.16
N LYS A 72 14.66 4.44 -6.98
CA LYS A 72 15.19 5.18 -5.82
C LYS A 72 14.29 6.36 -5.40
N ARG A 73 12.97 6.21 -5.58
CA ARG A 73 11.98 7.22 -5.21
C ARG A 73 11.30 6.82 -3.91
N ARG A 74 10.98 7.82 -3.10
CA ARG A 74 10.20 7.66 -1.87
C ARG A 74 8.89 8.42 -1.96
N TRP A 75 7.88 7.90 -1.29
CA TRP A 75 6.60 8.58 -1.10
C TRP A 75 6.02 8.21 0.25
N THR A 76 5.02 8.96 0.67
CA THR A 76 4.34 8.73 1.93
C THR A 76 2.86 8.80 1.70
N THR A 77 2.13 7.84 2.24
CA THR A 77 0.66 7.86 2.28
C THR A 77 0.19 7.96 3.71
N MET A 78 -1.06 8.37 3.87
CA MET A 78 -1.65 8.59 5.17
C MET A 78 -3.14 8.29 5.10
N SER A 79 -3.64 7.62 6.13
CA SER A 79 -5.07 7.41 6.34
C SER A 79 -5.41 7.62 7.80
N SER A 80 -6.66 7.98 8.10
CA SER A 80 -7.13 8.20 9.46
C SER A 80 -8.44 7.45 9.67
N ASP A 81 -8.50 6.62 10.71
CA ASP A 81 -9.65 5.78 11.04
C ASP A 81 -9.66 5.52 12.56
N PRO A 82 -10.84 5.35 13.20
CA PRO A 82 -10.92 4.89 14.59
C PRO A 82 -10.25 3.51 14.80
N ASN A 83 -10.23 2.65 13.79
CA ASN A 83 -9.55 1.36 13.79
C ASN A 83 -8.17 1.45 13.13
N ILE A 84 -7.12 1.20 13.92
CA ILE A 84 -5.73 1.22 13.45
C ILE A 84 -5.46 0.25 12.29
N ILE A 85 -6.14 -0.90 12.24
CA ILE A 85 -5.98 -1.88 11.16
C ILE A 85 -6.57 -1.33 9.86
N SER A 86 -7.76 -0.72 9.91
CA SER A 86 -8.40 -0.10 8.75
C SER A 86 -7.57 1.08 8.22
N ALA A 87 -7.09 1.96 9.11
CA ALA A 87 -6.20 3.05 8.71
C ALA A 87 -4.90 2.52 8.07
N SER A 88 -4.33 1.43 8.62
CA SER A 88 -3.13 0.82 8.06
C SER A 88 -3.39 0.21 6.68
N PHE A 89 -4.48 -0.53 6.52
CA PHE A 89 -4.87 -1.14 5.26
C PHE A 89 -5.08 -0.10 4.16
N HIS A 90 -5.82 0.97 4.43
CA HIS A 90 -6.02 2.04 3.45
C HIS A 90 -4.71 2.74 3.09
N ALA A 91 -3.87 3.09 4.07
CA ALA A 91 -2.56 3.70 3.78
C ALA A 91 -1.65 2.76 2.95
N LEU A 92 -1.72 1.44 3.19
CA LEU A 92 -1.03 0.43 2.39
C LEU A 92 -1.53 0.42 0.94
N VAL A 93 -2.84 0.31 0.74
CA VAL A 93 -3.46 0.28 -0.60
C VAL A 93 -3.12 1.56 -1.37
N ASP A 94 -3.30 2.73 -0.76
CA ASP A 94 -2.94 4.02 -1.38
C ASP A 94 -1.47 4.05 -1.81
N GLY A 95 -0.59 3.45 -1.00
CA GLY A 95 0.85 3.40 -1.27
C GLY A 95 1.19 2.54 -2.48
N LEU A 96 0.56 1.37 -2.58
CA LEU A 96 0.73 0.46 -3.72
C LEU A 96 0.09 1.04 -5.00
N GLU A 97 -1.11 1.62 -4.89
CA GLU A 97 -1.80 2.26 -6.02
C GLU A 97 -0.98 3.43 -6.58
N TYR A 98 -0.44 4.29 -5.71
CA TYR A 98 0.41 5.40 -6.13
C TYR A 98 1.62 4.92 -6.95
N HIS A 99 2.26 3.82 -6.55
CA HIS A 99 3.37 3.22 -7.30
C HIS A 99 2.91 2.74 -8.68
N LEU A 100 1.80 2.02 -8.75
CA LEU A 100 1.27 1.49 -10.01
C LEU A 100 0.88 2.61 -10.98
N VAL A 101 0.17 3.63 -10.50
CA VAL A 101 -0.20 4.81 -11.29
C VAL A 101 1.04 5.52 -11.81
N ARG A 102 2.08 5.70 -10.97
CA ARG A 102 3.33 6.33 -11.41
C ARG A 102 4.09 5.50 -12.44
N ARG A 103 4.14 4.17 -12.28
CA ARG A 103 4.77 3.26 -13.24
C ARG A 103 4.06 3.32 -14.59
N ALA A 104 2.72 3.33 -14.59
CA ALA A 104 1.92 3.46 -15.80
C ALA A 104 2.16 4.80 -16.51
N HIS A 105 2.20 5.92 -15.78
CA HIS A 105 2.49 7.23 -16.38
C HIS A 105 3.94 7.35 -16.88
N GLY A 106 4.92 6.78 -16.17
CA GLY A 106 6.32 6.79 -16.58
C GLY A 106 6.59 5.96 -17.83
N ALA A 107 5.86 4.86 -18.04
CA ALA A 107 5.92 4.07 -19.26
C ALA A 107 5.39 4.87 -20.47
N ALA A 108 4.25 5.56 -20.31
CA ALA A 108 3.65 6.35 -21.39
C ALA A 108 4.54 7.51 -21.88
N THR A 109 5.39 8.07 -21.02
CA THR A 109 6.35 9.12 -21.41
C THR A 109 7.59 8.58 -22.10
N ALA A 110 8.01 7.34 -21.81
CA ALA A 110 9.20 6.75 -22.44
C ALA A 110 8.93 6.34 -23.90
N ASP A 111 7.71 5.86 -24.20
CA ASP A 111 7.30 5.51 -25.57
C ASP A 111 7.13 6.73 -26.48
N ALA A 112 6.96 7.94 -25.91
CA ALA A 112 6.78 9.17 -26.67
C ALA A 112 8.11 9.86 -27.06
N ASP A 113 9.20 9.59 -26.34
CA ASP A 113 10.54 10.14 -26.65
C ASP A 113 11.34 9.25 -27.63
N ASP A 114 10.85 8.04 -27.94
CA ASP A 114 11.49 7.07 -28.85
C ASP A 114 10.78 6.98 -30.23
N ALA A 115 9.89 7.93 -30.55
CA ALA A 115 9.12 8.04 -31.80
C ALA A 115 9.40 9.37 -32.55
#